data_AF-A0A523V199-F1
#
_entry.id   AF-A0A523V199-F1
#
_cell.length_a   1.000
_cell.length_b   1.000
_cell.length_c   1.000
_cell.angle_alpha   90.00
_cell.angle_beta   90.00
_cell.angle_gamma   90.00
#
_symmetry.space_group_name_H-M   'P 1'
#
loop_
_entity.id
_entity.type
_entity.pdbx_description
1 polymer ?
#
loop_
_entity_poly.entity_id
_entity_poly.type
_entity_poly.pdbx_seq_one_letter_code
_entity_poly.pdbx_strand_id
1 'polypeptide(L)'
;MSKKLIFFLVSVLLAGLFCTAAFAGKTVTVLGTWGGAERDAFMKMVEPFEAATGIKVEFTGTRDLPTILTTRVAAGNPPDVSVIPNPGQMQ
;
A
#
# COMPACT_ATOMS: atom_id res chain seq x y z
N MET A 1 -30.49 -30.82 -3.47
CA MET A 1 -29.27 -30.35 -2.77
C MET A 1 -28.46 -29.35 -3.62
N SER A 2 -28.45 -29.47 -4.95
CA SER A 2 -27.75 -28.57 -5.88
C SER A 2 -28.16 -27.08 -5.80
N LYS A 3 -29.45 -26.76 -5.64
CA LYS A 3 -29.91 -25.36 -5.53
C LYS A 3 -29.39 -24.62 -4.29
N LYS A 4 -29.26 -25.32 -3.16
CA LYS A 4 -28.69 -24.77 -1.92
C LYS A 4 -27.18 -24.56 -2.04
N LEU A 5 -26.49 -25.46 -2.74
CA LEU A 5 -25.06 -25.35 -3.00
C LEU A 5 -24.74 -24.19 -3.96
N ILE A 6 -25.56 -23.99 -5.00
CA ILE A 6 -25.43 -22.85 -5.94
C ILE A 6 -25.68 -21.52 -5.22
N PHE A 7 -26.72 -21.42 -4.38
CA PHE A 7 -26.97 -20.20 -3.60
C PHE A 7 -25.83 -19.89 -2.62
N PHE A 8 -25.25 -20.91 -2.00
CA PHE A 8 -24.11 -20.74 -1.11
C PHE A 8 -22.85 -20.29 -1.88
N LEU A 9 -22.60 -20.87 -3.05
CA LEU A 9 -21.47 -20.49 -3.92
C LEU A 9 -21.62 -19.06 -4.46
N VAL A 10 -22.82 -18.66 -4.90
CA VAL A 10 -23.11 -17.30 -5.38
C VAL A 10 -22.99 -16.29 -4.24
N SER A 11 -23.44 -16.63 -3.03
CA SER A 11 -23.30 -15.77 -1.84
C SER A 11 -21.83 -15.55 -1.46
N VAL A 12 -21.01 -16.60 -1.48
CA VAL A 12 -19.56 -16.51 -1.23
C VAL A 12 -18.86 -15.70 -2.32
N LEU A 13 -19.26 -15.87 -3.59
CA LEU A 13 -18.71 -15.11 -4.71
C LEU A 13 -19.07 -13.61 -4.62
N LEU A 14 -20.32 -13.30 -4.22
CA LEU A 14 -20.81 -11.93 -4.10
C LEU A 14 -20.20 -11.19 -2.90
N ALA A 15 -19.96 -11.89 -1.78
CA ALA A 15 -19.23 -11.34 -0.64
C ALA A 15 -17.74 -11.08 -0.97
N GLY A 16 -17.10 -11.97 -1.74
CA GLY A 16 -15.74 -11.76 -2.23
C GLY A 16 -15.62 -10.56 -3.18
N LEU A 17 -16.64 -10.32 -4.02
CA LEU A 17 -16.67 -9.20 -4.97
C LEU A 17 -16.95 -7.84 -4.30
N PHE A 18 -17.66 -7.82 -3.18
CA PHE A 18 -17.98 -6.57 -2.47
C PHE A 18 -16.78 -5.96 -1.72
N CYS A 19 -15.81 -6.79 -1.32
CA CYS A 19 -14.64 -6.33 -0.55
C CYS A 19 -13.57 -5.69 -1.45
N THR A 20 -13.41 -6.15 -2.69
CA THR A 20 -12.41 -5.63 -3.64
C THR A 20 -12.83 -4.31 -4.29
N ALA A 21 -14.13 -4.06 -4.44
CA ALA A 21 -14.64 -2.82 -5.05
C ALA A 21 -14.51 -1.58 -4.14
N ALA A 22 -14.46 -1.75 -2.81
CA ALA A 22 -14.48 -0.64 -1.86
C ALA A 22 -13.15 0.16 -1.80
N PHE A 23 -12.04 -0.45 -2.23
CA PHE A 23 -10.70 0.15 -2.12
C PHE A 23 -10.03 0.43 -3.47
N ALA A 24 -10.67 0.06 -4.57
CA ALA A 24 -10.18 0.33 -5.92
C ALA A 24 -9.97 1.84 -6.13
N GLY A 25 -8.76 2.22 -6.56
CA GLY A 25 -8.40 3.61 -6.84
C GLY A 25 -7.88 4.43 -5.66
N LYS A 26 -7.62 3.80 -4.51
CA LYS A 26 -6.85 4.41 -3.41
C LYS A 26 -5.35 4.21 -3.65
N THR A 27 -4.54 5.16 -3.20
CA THR A 27 -3.08 5.09 -3.24
C THR A 27 -2.51 5.29 -1.84
N VAL A 28 -1.52 4.47 -1.49
CA VAL A 28 -0.66 4.62 -0.32
C VAL A 28 0.70 5.14 -0.79
N THR A 29 1.13 6.28 -0.26
CA THR A 29 2.41 6.89 -0.54
C THR A 29 3.46 6.46 0.48
N VAL A 30 4.58 5.93 0.00
CA VAL A 30 5.67 5.42 0.83
C VAL A 30 6.93 6.22 0.54
N LEU A 31 7.54 6.80 1.56
CA LEU A 31 8.82 7.48 1.47
C LEU A 31 9.91 6.59 2.08
N GLY A 32 11.04 6.44 1.39
CA GLY A 32 12.15 5.63 1.89
C GLY A 32 13.47 5.96 1.24
N THR A 33 14.53 5.28 1.66
CA THR A 33 15.88 5.46 1.11
C THR A 33 16.26 4.39 0.08
N TRP A 34 15.45 3.35 -0.04
CA TRP A 34 15.72 2.20 -0.91
C TRP A 34 15.75 2.57 -2.39
N GLY A 35 16.72 2.01 -3.10
CA GLY A 35 16.87 2.11 -4.56
C GLY A 35 17.33 0.78 -5.14
N GLY A 36 17.38 0.69 -6.47
CA GLY A 36 17.84 -0.52 -7.17
C GLY A 36 17.13 -1.80 -6.67
N ALA A 37 17.93 -2.81 -6.33
CA ALA A 37 17.43 -4.13 -5.94
C ALA A 37 16.52 -4.12 -4.69
N GLU A 38 16.78 -3.25 -3.71
CA GLU A 38 15.94 -3.18 -2.49
C GLU A 38 14.55 -2.63 -2.81
N ARG A 39 14.49 -1.56 -3.63
CA ARG A 39 13.22 -1.01 -4.11
C ARG A 39 12.46 -2.06 -4.92
N ASP A 40 13.14 -2.75 -5.82
CA ASP A 40 12.50 -3.74 -6.69
C ASP A 40 12.00 -4.95 -5.88
N ALA A 41 12.71 -5.36 -4.82
CA ALA A 41 12.25 -6.38 -3.90
C ALA A 41 11.01 -5.92 -3.10
N PHE A 42 10.99 -4.66 -2.64
CA PHE A 42 9.82 -4.08 -1.97
C PHE A 42 8.61 -4.06 -2.90
N MET A 43 8.77 -3.58 -4.15
CA MET A 43 7.64 -3.53 -5.10
C MET A 43 7.10 -4.92 -5.43
N LYS A 44 7.96 -5.94 -5.59
CA LYS A 44 7.51 -7.33 -5.76
C LYS A 44 6.72 -7.87 -4.57
N MET A 45 7.10 -7.51 -3.35
CA MET A 45 6.35 -7.88 -2.14
C MET A 45 4.97 -7.21 -2.09
N VAL A 46 4.86 -6.01 -2.66
CA VAL A 46 3.63 -5.21 -2.69
C VAL A 46 2.67 -5.63 -3.82
N GLU A 47 3.16 -6.20 -4.92
CA GLU A 47 2.32 -6.64 -6.05
C GLU A 47 1.10 -7.51 -5.66
N PRO A 48 1.21 -8.55 -4.81
CA PRO A 48 0.05 -9.32 -4.37
C PRO A 48 -0.97 -8.50 -3.58
N PHE A 49 -0.50 -7.52 -2.79
CA PHE A 49 -1.36 -6.62 -2.05
C PHE A 49 -2.15 -5.72 -3.00
N GLU A 50 -1.50 -5.13 -4.01
CA GLU A 50 -2.22 -4.34 -5.01
C GLU A 50 -3.23 -5.18 -5.78
N ALA A 51 -2.86 -6.41 -6.17
CA ALA A 51 -3.73 -7.29 -6.92
C ALA A 51 -4.96 -7.74 -6.12
N ALA A 52 -4.80 -7.98 -4.81
CA ALA A 52 -5.89 -8.42 -3.94
C ALA A 52 -6.84 -7.27 -3.53
N THR A 53 -6.33 -6.06 -3.39
CA THR A 53 -7.07 -4.93 -2.80
C THR A 53 -7.48 -3.86 -3.80
N GLY A 54 -6.81 -3.78 -4.95
CA GLY A 54 -6.94 -2.67 -5.89
C GLY A 54 -6.33 -1.35 -5.40
N ILE A 55 -5.66 -1.34 -4.24
CA ILE A 55 -4.94 -0.19 -3.69
C ILE A 55 -3.57 -0.12 -4.36
N LYS A 56 -3.17 1.08 -4.79
CA LYS A 56 -1.84 1.35 -5.34
C LYS A 56 -0.86 1.76 -4.27
N VAL A 57 0.41 1.42 -4.46
CA VAL A 57 1.50 1.83 -3.58
C VAL A 57 2.53 2.60 -4.40
N GLU A 58 2.74 3.85 -4.03
CA GLU A 58 3.71 4.72 -4.68
C GLU A 58 4.92 4.92 -3.78
N PHE A 59 6.04 4.29 -4.16
CA PHE A 59 7.30 4.44 -3.44
C PHE A 59 8.14 5.59 -4.01
N THR A 60 8.50 6.54 -3.14
CA THR A 60 9.46 7.62 -3.44
C THR A 60 10.77 7.35 -2.69
N GLY A 61 11.85 7.14 -3.45
CA GLY A 61 13.21 7.02 -2.92
C GLY A 61 13.91 8.36 -2.77
N THR A 62 14.58 8.62 -1.65
CA THR A 62 15.43 9.80 -1.44
C THR A 62 16.65 9.49 -0.59
N ARG A 63 17.77 10.19 -0.83
CA ARG A 63 18.95 10.13 0.04
C ARG A 63 18.84 11.06 1.25
N ASP A 64 18.03 12.11 1.13
CA ASP A 64 17.83 13.12 2.17
C ASP A 64 16.45 12.95 2.83
N LEU A 65 16.21 11.74 3.33
CA LEU A 65 14.93 11.36 3.95
C LEU A 65 14.51 12.30 5.08
N PRO A 66 15.38 12.65 6.07
CA PRO A 66 14.96 13.45 7.20
C PRO A 66 14.47 14.83 6.76
N THR A 67 15.22 15.51 5.89
CA THR A 67 14.87 16.84 5.41
C THR A 67 13.55 16.83 4.63
N ILE A 68 13.39 15.88 3.68
CA ILE A 68 12.16 15.80 2.88
C ILE A 68 10.95 15.44 3.75
N LEU A 69 11.10 14.50 4.68
CA LEU A 69 10.02 14.10 5.57
C LEU A 69 9.57 15.26 6.46
N THR A 70 10.50 15.91 7.17
CA THR A 70 10.19 17.06 8.04
C THR A 70 9.55 18.20 7.23
N THR A 71 10.07 18.48 6.03
CA THR A 71 9.50 19.52 5.16
C THR A 71 8.07 19.20 4.75
N ARG A 72 7.79 17.95 4.34
CA ARG A 72 6.44 17.52 3.92
C ARG A 72 5.45 17.50 5.08
N VAL A 73 5.88 17.07 6.26
CA VAL A 73 5.06 17.12 7.48
C VAL A 73 4.71 18.58 7.82
N ALA A 74 5.71 19.47 7.83
CA ALA A 74 5.50 20.89 8.11
C ALA A 74 4.61 21.59 7.06
N ALA A 75 4.68 21.17 5.80
CA ALA A 75 3.85 21.68 4.72
C ALA A 75 2.44 21.07 4.66
N GLY A 76 2.10 20.13 5.56
CA GLY A 76 0.79 19.49 5.62
C GLY A 76 0.54 18.45 4.52
N ASN A 77 1.59 17.93 3.88
CA ASN A 77 1.51 16.89 2.85
C ASN A 77 2.45 15.69 3.14
N PRO A 78 2.36 15.08 4.34
CA PRO A 78 3.18 13.93 4.68
C PRO A 78 2.89 12.71 3.78
N PRO A 79 3.85 11.79 3.62
CA PRO A 79 3.54 10.47 3.08
C PRO A 79 2.66 9.68 4.06
N ASP A 80 1.96 8.66 3.58
CA ASP A 80 1.19 7.74 4.43
C ASP A 80 2.11 6.87 5.28
N VAL A 81 3.27 6.48 4.73
CA VAL A 81 4.28 5.67 5.42
C VAL A 81 5.68 6.21 5.12
N SER A 82 6.53 6.28 6.15
CA SER A 82 7.96 6.55 5.97
C SER A 82 8.80 5.40 6.54
N VAL A 83 9.70 4.88 5.71
CA VAL A 83 10.69 3.87 6.08
C VAL A 83 11.94 4.57 6.60
N ILE A 84 11.98 4.79 7.91
CA ILE A 84 13.11 5.42 8.59
C ILE A 84 14.16 4.37 8.99
N PRO A 85 15.46 4.60 8.75
CA PRO A 85 16.53 3.66 9.12
C PRO A 85 16.80 3.63 10.63
N ASN A 86 16.43 4.67 11.39
CA ASN A 86 16.59 4.71 12.83
C ASN A 86 15.46 5.50 13.53
N PRO A 87 15.09 5.15 14.77
CA PRO A 87 14.00 5.81 15.49
C PRO A 87 14.30 7.25 15.91
N GLY A 88 15.57 7.68 15.96
CA GLY A 88 15.94 9.06 16.31
C GLY A 88 15.50 10.11 15.29
N GLN A 89 15.02 9.68 14.12
CA GLN A 89 14.46 10.54 13.07
C GLN A 89 12.94 10.75 13.22
N MET A 90 12.29 10.13 14.21
CA MET A 90 10.89 10.41 14.56
C MET A 90 10.86 11.64 15.48
N GLN A 91 10.43 12.77 14.95
CA GLN A 91 10.24 14.01 15.68
C GLN A 91 8.78 14.44 15.60
#